data_AF-A0A831RKW4-F1
#
_entry.id   AF-A0A831RKW4-F1
#
_cell.length_a   1.000
_cell.length_b   1.000
_cell.length_c   1.000
_cell.angle_alpha   90.00
_cell.angle_beta   90.00
_cell.angle_gamma   90.00
#
_symmetry.space_group_name_H-M   'P 1'
#
loop_
_entity.id
_entity.type
_entity.pdbx_description
1 polymer ?
#
loop_
_entity_poly.entity_id
_entity_poly.type
_entity_poly.pdbx_seq_one_letter_code
_entity_poly.pdbx_strand_id
1 'polypeptide(L)'
;MNHQQISYVIGDRLYLNITDRCTLACAFCPKTQGVKRVHDYDLTLDHRPEVEEILAAIDDPARYRQVVFCGFGEPTLRLKVLLQVAREIRDRGGRVRVNTDGLANLVHKRNVLPELAQYVDALSVSLNAQDAATYDRHCVPALQGSFEAVVDFLRRAPEYIAD
;
A
#
# COMPACT_ATOMS: atom_id res chain seq x y z
N MET A 1 -26.21 -9.14 2.93
CA MET A 1 -24.82 -9.45 2.55
C MET A 1 -23.99 -8.29 3.05
N ASN A 2 -23.14 -8.50 4.05
CA ASN A 2 -22.22 -7.45 4.47
C ASN A 2 -21.21 -7.28 3.33
N HIS A 3 -21.16 -6.08 2.73
CA HIS A 3 -20.10 -5.77 1.77
C HIS A 3 -18.78 -5.63 2.53
N GLN A 4 -17.71 -6.24 2.03
CA GLN A 4 -16.37 -6.03 2.57
C GLN A 4 -15.93 -4.57 2.42
N GLN A 5 -15.17 -4.04 3.38
CA GLN A 5 -14.71 -2.65 3.35
C GLN A 5 -13.52 -2.49 2.39
N ILE A 6 -13.79 -2.10 1.15
CA ILE A 6 -12.77 -1.86 0.12
C ILE A 6 -12.21 -0.44 0.22
N SER A 7 -13.06 0.55 0.43
CA SER A 7 -12.65 1.95 0.60
C SER A 7 -13.14 2.51 1.93
N TYR A 8 -12.40 3.41 2.56
CA TYR A 8 -12.78 4.02 3.85
C TYR A 8 -12.16 5.42 3.99
N VAL A 9 -12.81 6.31 4.72
CA VAL A 9 -12.39 7.73 4.82
C VAL A 9 -11.79 8.00 6.18
N ILE A 10 -10.61 8.61 6.21
CA ILE A 10 -10.01 9.14 7.44
C ILE A 10 -9.59 10.59 7.17
N GLY A 11 -10.27 11.52 7.84
CA GLY A 11 -10.09 12.95 7.60
C GLY A 11 -10.50 13.34 6.17
N ASP A 12 -9.58 13.96 5.43
CA ASP A 12 -9.76 14.44 4.06
C ASP A 12 -9.23 13.46 2.99
N ARG A 13 -9.00 12.20 3.34
CA ARG A 13 -8.41 11.18 2.45
C ARG A 13 -9.28 9.93 2.35
N LEU A 14 -9.34 9.36 1.15
CA LEU A 14 -9.95 8.05 0.88
C LEU A 14 -8.85 6.99 0.89
N TYR A 15 -9.04 5.90 1.62
CA TYR A 15 -8.09 4.80 1.73
C TYR A 15 -8.64 3.55 1.04
N LEU A 16 -7.77 2.79 0.37
CA LEU A 16 -8.11 1.59 -0.38
C LEU A 16 -7.46 0.35 0.23
N ASN A 17 -8.28 -0.57 0.72
CA ASN A 17 -7.91 -1.86 1.27
C ASN A 17 -7.98 -2.95 0.18
N ILE A 18 -6.93 -3.06 -0.63
CA ILE A 18 -6.94 -3.92 -1.82
C ILE A 18 -6.35 -5.32 -1.58
N THR A 19 -5.74 -5.58 -0.43
CA THR A 19 -5.10 -6.87 -0.15
C THR A 19 -4.86 -7.07 1.34
N ASP A 20 -4.91 -8.32 1.76
CA ASP A 20 -4.59 -8.81 3.11
C ASP A 20 -3.20 -9.46 3.21
N ARG A 21 -2.58 -9.76 2.06
CA ARG A 21 -1.22 -10.31 1.96
C ARG A 21 -0.17 -9.22 2.15
N CYS A 22 0.92 -9.54 2.82
CA CYS A 22 2.05 -8.64 3.05
C CYS A 22 3.36 -9.44 3.01
N THR A 23 4.47 -8.77 2.69
CA THR A 23 5.80 -9.37 2.74
C THR A 23 6.35 -9.48 4.17
N LEU A 24 5.71 -8.78 5.11
CA LEU A 24 6.10 -8.67 6.51
C LEU A 24 5.06 -9.29 7.44
N ALA A 25 5.55 -9.89 8.53
CA ALA A 25 4.75 -10.39 9.65
C ALA A 25 5.05 -9.60 10.93
N CYS A 26 5.04 -8.26 10.84
CA CYS A 26 5.54 -7.40 11.92
C CYS A 26 4.90 -7.73 13.27
N ALA A 27 5.72 -7.78 14.32
CA ALA A 27 5.27 -8.07 15.68
C ALA A 27 4.27 -7.02 16.21
N PHE A 28 4.38 -5.78 15.73
CA PHE A 28 3.53 -4.65 16.11
C PHE A 28 2.30 -4.47 15.18
N CYS A 29 2.13 -5.30 14.15
CA CYS A 29 1.00 -5.13 13.23
C CYS A 29 -0.31 -5.57 13.91
N PRO A 30 -1.37 -4.75 13.93
CA PRO A 30 -2.63 -5.15 14.57
C PRO A 30 -3.20 -6.46 14.01
N LYS A 31 -3.00 -6.73 12.70
CA LYS A 31 -3.47 -7.98 12.06
C LYS A 31 -2.82 -9.24 12.64
N THR A 32 -1.56 -9.17 13.08
CA THR A 32 -0.84 -10.32 13.68
C THR A 32 -1.26 -10.53 15.14
N GLN A 33 -1.92 -9.53 15.72
CA GLN A 33 -2.54 -9.56 17.05
C GLN A 33 -4.06 -9.87 16.99
N GLY A 34 -4.58 -10.28 15.83
CA GLY A 34 -5.99 -10.62 15.63
C GLY A 34 -6.93 -9.42 15.44
N VAL A 35 -6.40 -8.20 15.34
CA VAL A 35 -7.18 -6.98 15.13
C VAL A 35 -7.15 -6.57 13.66
N LYS A 36 -8.30 -6.64 13.00
CA LYS A 36 -8.48 -6.20 11.60
C LYS A 36 -9.31 -4.93 11.47
N ARG A 37 -9.25 -4.06 12.48
CA ARG A 37 -10.00 -2.81 12.53
C ARG A 37 -9.08 -1.60 12.55
N VAL A 38 -9.44 -0.57 11.81
CA VAL A 38 -8.80 0.75 11.81
C VAL A 38 -9.88 1.79 12.07
N HIS A 39 -9.79 2.54 13.17
CA HIS A 39 -10.90 3.35 13.68
C HIS A 39 -12.19 2.52 13.79
N ASP A 40 -13.25 2.93 13.12
CA ASP A 40 -14.55 2.24 13.10
C ASP A 40 -14.70 1.26 11.91
N TYR A 41 -13.65 1.11 11.09
CA TYR A 41 -13.69 0.31 9.85
C TYR A 41 -13.10 -1.09 10.07
N ASP A 42 -13.91 -2.13 9.85
CA ASP A 42 -13.46 -3.52 9.75
C ASP A 42 -12.91 -3.78 8.35
N LEU A 43 -11.60 -4.01 8.25
CA LEU A 43 -10.88 -4.20 6.99
C LEU A 43 -10.72 -5.68 6.62
N THR A 44 -11.49 -6.56 7.23
CA THR A 44 -11.54 -7.97 6.83
C THR A 44 -12.02 -8.07 5.38
N LEU A 45 -11.25 -8.78 4.55
CA LEU A 45 -11.58 -9.09 3.17
C LEU A 45 -12.03 -10.55 3.07
N ASP A 46 -13.19 -10.76 2.44
CA ASP A 46 -13.68 -12.09 2.09
C ASP A 46 -12.92 -12.61 0.85
N HIS A 47 -12.58 -11.71 -0.07
CA HIS A 47 -11.69 -11.94 -1.21
C HIS A 47 -10.87 -10.68 -1.52
N ARG A 48 -9.76 -10.86 -2.25
CA ARG A 48 -8.99 -9.71 -2.75
C ARG A 48 -9.78 -9.07 -3.89
N PRO A 49 -10.23 -7.81 -3.78
CA PRO A 49 -11.17 -7.21 -4.72
C PRO A 49 -10.53 -6.97 -6.09
N GLU A 50 -11.23 -7.23 -7.19
CA GLU A 50 -10.74 -6.93 -8.54
C GLU A 50 -10.78 -5.42 -8.86
N VAL A 51 -10.21 -5.01 -9.99
CA VAL A 51 -10.11 -3.60 -10.39
C VAL A 51 -11.49 -2.94 -10.38
N GLU A 52 -12.49 -3.60 -10.94
CA GLU A 52 -13.86 -3.10 -11.05
C GLU A 52 -14.50 -2.89 -9.68
N GLU A 53 -14.27 -3.81 -8.73
CA GLU A 53 -14.79 -3.70 -7.37
C GLU A 53 -14.13 -2.54 -6.61
N ILE A 54 -12.83 -2.31 -6.84
CA ILE A 54 -12.11 -1.19 -6.25
C ILE A 54 -12.61 0.14 -6.81
N LEU A 55 -12.80 0.23 -8.13
CA LEU A 55 -13.30 1.45 -8.79
C LEU A 55 -14.75 1.77 -8.40
N ALA A 56 -15.59 0.74 -8.24
CA ALA A 56 -16.96 0.90 -7.77
C ALA A 56 -17.03 1.39 -6.31
N ALA A 57 -15.99 1.12 -5.51
CA ALA A 57 -15.87 1.62 -4.14
C ALA A 57 -15.35 3.06 -4.06
N ILE A 58 -14.99 3.69 -5.17
CA ILE A 58 -14.48 5.07 -5.22
C ILE A 58 -15.57 5.97 -5.82
N ASP A 59 -16.09 6.89 -5.00
CA ASP A 59 -16.96 7.99 -5.47
C ASP A 59 -16.12 9.03 -6.24
N ASP A 60 -16.36 10.33 -6.12
CA ASP A 60 -15.52 11.32 -6.83
C ASP A 60 -14.14 11.47 -6.17
N PRO A 61 -13.04 10.97 -6.79
CA PRO A 61 -11.72 11.00 -6.17
C PRO A 61 -11.15 12.42 -6.04
N ALA A 62 -11.65 13.40 -6.81
CA ALA A 62 -11.20 14.80 -6.74
C ALA A 62 -11.67 15.50 -5.46
N ARG A 63 -12.63 14.92 -4.72
CA ARG A 63 -13.12 15.46 -3.44
C ARG A 63 -12.15 15.23 -2.28
N TYR A 64 -11.23 14.28 -2.43
CA TYR A 64 -10.26 13.95 -1.40
C TYR A 64 -8.94 14.63 -1.67
N ARG A 65 -8.22 14.98 -0.60
CA ARG A 65 -6.84 15.44 -0.70
C ARG A 65 -5.95 14.42 -1.39
N GLN A 66 -6.11 13.14 -1.03
CA GLN A 66 -5.42 11.99 -1.62
C GLN A 66 -6.31 10.74 -1.54
N VAL A 67 -6.23 9.89 -2.56
CA VAL A 67 -6.64 8.49 -2.52
C VAL A 67 -5.40 7.65 -2.19
N VAL A 68 -5.47 6.87 -1.11
CA VAL A 68 -4.33 6.22 -0.49
C VAL A 68 -4.47 4.70 -0.59
N PHE A 69 -3.55 4.03 -1.28
CA PHE A 69 -3.44 2.57 -1.19
C PHE A 69 -2.86 2.20 0.18
N CYS A 70 -3.71 1.71 1.08
CA CYS A 70 -3.35 1.41 2.47
C CYS A 70 -4.42 0.55 3.14
N GLY A 71 -3.98 -0.53 3.77
CA GLY A 71 -4.81 -1.49 4.51
C GLY A 71 -3.91 -2.38 5.37
N PHE A 72 -4.32 -3.61 5.65
CA PHE A 72 -3.48 -4.55 6.41
C PHE A 72 -2.47 -5.31 5.55
N GLY A 73 -2.62 -5.32 4.24
CA GLY A 73 -1.66 -5.91 3.30
C GLY A 73 -0.72 -4.89 2.66
N GLU A 74 0.23 -5.42 1.88
CA GLU A 74 1.16 -4.64 1.06
C GLU A 74 0.57 -4.44 -0.34
N PRO A 75 0.16 -3.22 -0.71
CA PRO A 75 -0.54 -2.97 -1.97
C PRO A 75 0.32 -3.25 -3.20
N THR A 76 1.65 -3.10 -3.12
CA THR A 76 2.54 -3.38 -4.26
C THR A 76 2.67 -4.86 -4.60
N LEU A 77 2.22 -5.78 -3.73
CA LEU A 77 2.04 -7.20 -4.11
C LEU A 77 1.01 -7.37 -5.23
N ARG A 78 0.10 -6.41 -5.39
CA ARG A 78 -0.88 -6.34 -6.48
C ARG A 78 -0.55 -5.22 -7.47
N LEU A 79 0.73 -5.03 -7.80
CA LEU A 79 1.22 -3.93 -8.64
C LEU A 79 0.37 -3.66 -9.89
N LYS A 80 0.01 -4.69 -10.65
CA LYS A 80 -0.81 -4.53 -11.88
C LYS A 80 -2.22 -3.96 -11.60
N VAL A 81 -2.83 -4.35 -10.49
CA VAL A 81 -4.15 -3.85 -10.06
C VAL A 81 -4.01 -2.42 -9.52
N LEU A 82 -2.99 -2.19 -8.67
CA LEU A 82 -2.65 -0.87 -8.15
C LEU A 82 -2.49 0.15 -9.29
N LEU A 83 -1.67 -0.15 -10.29
CA LEU A 83 -1.40 0.76 -11.41
C LEU A 83 -2.65 1.07 -12.24
N GLN A 84 -3.50 0.07 -12.50
CA GLN A 84 -4.77 0.28 -13.21
C GLN A 84 -5.71 1.20 -12.42
N VAL A 85 -5.90 0.93 -11.13
CA VAL A 85 -6.74 1.76 -10.28
C VAL A 85 -6.17 3.18 -10.13
N ALA A 86 -4.85 3.32 -9.94
CA ALA A 86 -4.18 4.60 -9.83
C ALA A 86 -4.34 5.46 -11.09
N ARG A 87 -4.29 4.83 -12.27
CA ARG A 87 -4.58 5.50 -13.54
C ARG A 87 -5.99 6.07 -13.57
N GLU A 88 -7.00 5.25 -13.28
CA GLU A 88 -8.39 5.69 -13.30
C GLU A 88 -8.67 6.80 -12.27
N ILE A 89 -8.03 6.74 -11.09
CA ILE A 89 -8.11 7.82 -10.09
C ILE A 89 -7.57 9.13 -10.67
N ARG A 90 -6.39 9.10 -11.33
CA ARG A 90 -5.80 10.30 -11.94
C ARG A 90 -6.62 10.84 -13.09
N ASP A 91 -7.12 9.97 -13.97
CA ASP A 91 -7.93 10.35 -15.12
C ASP A 91 -9.25 11.03 -14.67
N ARG A 92 -9.71 10.72 -13.45
CA ARG A 92 -10.84 11.35 -12.77
C ARG A 92 -10.46 12.56 -11.88
N GLY A 93 -9.22 13.04 -11.96
CA GLY A 93 -8.74 14.24 -11.26
C GLY A 93 -8.29 14.04 -9.81
N GLY A 94 -8.17 12.79 -9.34
CA GLY A 94 -7.68 12.47 -8.00
C GLY A 94 -6.14 12.43 -7.91
N ARG A 95 -5.62 12.57 -6.68
CA ARG A 95 -4.19 12.38 -6.37
C ARG A 95 -3.98 11.05 -5.66
N VAL A 96 -2.91 10.33 -5.99
CA VAL A 96 -2.64 8.98 -5.50
C VAL A 96 -1.44 8.95 -4.56
N ARG A 97 -1.61 8.37 -3.37
CA ARG A 97 -0.51 8.00 -2.47
C ARG A 97 -0.45 6.48 -2.30
N VAL A 98 0.74 5.90 -2.27
CA VAL A 98 0.92 4.49 -1.90
C VAL A 98 1.65 4.40 -0.55
N ASN A 99 1.01 3.77 0.43
CA ASN A 99 1.69 3.34 1.65
C ASN A 99 2.25 1.94 1.41
N THR A 100 3.55 1.75 1.64
CA THR A 100 4.24 0.51 1.30
C THR A 100 5.28 0.12 2.35
N ASP A 101 5.58 -1.17 2.44
CA ASP A 101 6.75 -1.73 3.12
C ASP A 101 8.06 -1.46 2.38
N GLY A 102 8.00 -0.97 1.13
CA GLY A 102 9.17 -0.61 0.31
C GLY A 102 9.90 -1.82 -0.29
N LEU A 103 9.32 -3.01 -0.23
CA LEU A 103 9.94 -4.24 -0.74
C LEU A 103 9.48 -4.59 -2.17
N ALA A 104 8.76 -3.69 -2.83
CA ALA A 104 8.24 -3.90 -4.17
C ALA A 104 9.32 -4.32 -5.18
N ASN A 105 10.48 -3.66 -5.16
CA ASN A 105 11.59 -4.03 -6.07
C ASN A 105 12.12 -5.45 -5.81
N LEU A 106 12.21 -5.84 -4.54
CA LEU A 106 12.66 -7.18 -4.14
C LEU A 106 11.65 -8.25 -4.54
N VAL A 107 10.36 -8.00 -4.31
CA VAL A 107 9.26 -8.91 -4.69
C VAL A 107 9.21 -9.11 -6.22
N HIS A 108 9.24 -8.01 -6.97
CA HIS A 108 9.10 -8.04 -8.43
C HIS A 108 10.42 -8.30 -9.17
N LYS A 109 11.54 -8.38 -8.44
CA LYS A 109 12.90 -8.64 -8.96
C LYS A 109 13.35 -7.63 -10.02
N ARG A 110 12.86 -6.39 -9.94
CA ARG A 110 13.15 -5.30 -10.87
C ARG A 110 12.76 -3.96 -10.24
N ASN A 111 13.24 -2.85 -10.81
CA ASN A 111 12.81 -1.52 -10.38
C ASN A 111 11.36 -1.24 -10.85
N VAL A 112 10.44 -1.04 -9.92
CA VAL A 112 9.03 -0.72 -10.20
C VAL A 112 8.71 0.78 -10.07
N LEU A 113 9.64 1.58 -9.54
CA LEU A 113 9.48 3.03 -9.38
C LEU A 113 9.10 3.75 -10.70
N PRO A 114 9.66 3.40 -11.89
CA PRO A 114 9.26 4.04 -13.14
C PRO A 114 7.79 3.80 -13.51
N GLU A 115 7.22 2.64 -13.17
CA GLU A 115 5.80 2.36 -13.41
C GLU A 115 4.92 3.08 -12.38
N LEU A 116 5.33 3.08 -11.11
CA LEU A 116 4.62 3.80 -10.05
C LEU A 116 4.56 5.30 -10.37
N ALA A 117 5.67 5.90 -10.79
CA ALA A 117 5.77 7.33 -11.11
C ALA A 117 4.85 7.78 -12.25
N GLN A 118 4.36 6.87 -13.10
CA GLN A 118 3.36 7.21 -14.10
C GLN A 118 2.03 7.61 -13.46
N TYR A 119 1.69 7.10 -12.27
CA TYR A 119 0.36 7.25 -11.66
C TYR A 119 0.30 7.55 -10.17
N VAL A 120 1.43 7.52 -9.47
CA VAL A 120 1.53 7.75 -8.03
C VAL A 120 2.18 9.11 -7.79
N ASP A 121 1.47 9.99 -7.09
CA ASP A 121 1.95 11.32 -6.70
C ASP A 121 2.90 11.26 -5.50
N ALA A 122 2.64 10.34 -4.56
CA ALA A 122 3.35 10.27 -3.30
C ALA A 122 3.59 8.85 -2.77
N LEU A 123 4.71 8.63 -2.07
CA LEU A 123 5.04 7.38 -1.38
C LEU A 123 5.19 7.60 0.13
N SER A 124 4.60 6.69 0.91
CA SER A 124 4.85 6.59 2.36
C SER A 124 5.45 5.22 2.66
N VAL A 125 6.76 5.17 2.90
CA VAL A 125 7.50 3.92 3.10
C VAL A 125 7.76 3.67 4.58
N SER A 126 7.45 2.47 5.07
CA SER A 126 7.56 2.12 6.48
C SER A 126 8.94 1.54 6.85
N LEU A 127 9.94 2.41 7.04
CA LEU A 127 11.26 2.01 7.57
C LEU A 127 11.22 1.92 9.11
N ASN A 128 10.81 0.76 9.63
CA ASN A 128 10.52 0.57 11.05
C ASN A 128 11.73 0.13 11.92
N ALA A 129 12.96 0.27 11.42
CA ALA A 129 14.18 -0.04 12.18
C ALA A 129 15.41 0.65 11.57
N GLN A 130 16.45 0.84 12.39
CA GLN A 130 17.71 1.49 12.01
C GLN A 130 18.77 0.53 11.42
N ASP A 131 18.60 -0.77 11.58
CA ASP A 131 19.53 -1.80 11.11
C ASP A 131 18.81 -3.12 10.78
N ALA A 132 19.47 -4.00 10.03
CA ALA A 132 18.91 -5.27 9.57
C ALA A 132 18.49 -6.19 10.72
N ALA A 133 19.32 -6.31 11.77
CA ALA A 133 19.02 -7.19 12.91
C ALA A 133 17.78 -6.74 13.69
N THR A 134 17.57 -5.42 13.81
CA THR A 134 16.40 -4.82 14.45
C THR A 134 15.18 -4.92 13.53
N TYR A 135 15.37 -4.72 12.22
CA TYR A 135 14.31 -4.87 11.21
C TYR A 135 13.77 -6.30 11.19
N ASP A 136 14.64 -7.30 11.13
CA ASP A 136 14.24 -8.71 11.09
C ASP A 136 13.46 -9.12 12.35
N ARG A 137 13.85 -8.57 13.51
CA ARG A 137 13.16 -8.81 14.78
C ARG A 137 11.76 -8.19 14.81
N HIS A 138 11.60 -6.96 14.31
CA HIS A 138 10.35 -6.21 14.42
C HIS A 138 9.39 -6.46 13.26
N CYS A 139 9.91 -6.50 12.04
CA CYS A 139 9.14 -6.62 10.80
C CYS A 139 8.94 -8.08 10.37
N VAL A 140 9.82 -8.99 10.82
CA VAL A 140 9.76 -10.43 10.51
C VAL A 140 9.53 -10.65 9.00
N PRO A 141 10.46 -10.20 8.14
CA PRO A 141 10.28 -10.26 6.70
C PRO A 141 10.28 -11.71 6.19
N ALA A 142 9.47 -11.97 5.17
CA ALA A 142 9.45 -13.28 4.49
C ALA A 142 10.62 -13.45 3.50
N LEU A 143 11.27 -12.35 3.10
CA LEU A 143 12.35 -12.35 2.11
C LEU A 143 13.67 -11.93 2.77
N GLN A 144 14.75 -12.66 2.47
CA GLN A 144 16.10 -12.29 2.90
C GLN A 144 16.55 -10.99 2.23
N GLY A 145 17.37 -10.20 2.95
CA GLY A 145 17.87 -8.92 2.47
C GLY A 145 16.82 -7.81 2.40
N SER A 146 15.72 -7.96 3.15
CA SER A 146 14.62 -6.99 3.12
C SER A 146 15.03 -5.61 3.63
N PHE A 147 15.87 -5.53 4.67
CA PHE A 147 16.33 -4.24 5.18
C PHE A 147 17.14 -3.47 4.12
N GLU A 148 18.09 -4.14 3.47
CA GLU A 148 18.90 -3.55 2.41
C GLU A 148 18.02 -3.13 1.22
N ALA A 149 17.02 -3.95 0.87
CA ALA A 149 16.10 -3.66 -0.22
C ALA A 149 15.19 -2.45 0.05
N VAL A 150 14.62 -2.30 1.24
CA VAL A 150 13.81 -1.12 1.58
C VAL A 150 14.67 0.14 1.62
N VAL A 151 15.91 0.04 2.09
CA VAL A 151 16.86 1.16 2.08
C VAL A 151 17.25 1.55 0.65
N ASP A 152 17.51 0.59 -0.25
CA ASP A 152 17.74 0.87 -1.68
C ASP A 152 16.51 1.53 -2.32
N PHE A 153 15.31 0.99 -2.07
CA PHE A 153 14.06 1.54 -2.57
C PHE A 153 13.88 3.00 -2.14
N LEU A 154 14.11 3.31 -0.86
CA LEU A 154 14.04 4.67 -0.31
C LEU A 154 15.04 5.63 -0.92
N ARG A 155 16.27 5.18 -1.19
CA ARG A 155 17.29 6.03 -1.84
C ARG A 155 16.91 6.40 -3.27
N ARG A 156 16.29 5.46 -3.99
CA ARG A 156 15.93 5.62 -5.40
C ARG A 156 14.59 6.30 -5.60
N ALA A 157 13.65 6.17 -4.68
CA ALA A 157 12.29 6.69 -4.81
C ALA A 157 12.24 8.19 -5.19
N PRO A 158 13.04 9.10 -4.58
CA PRO A 158 13.05 10.52 -4.94
C PRO A 158 13.49 10.83 -6.37
N GLU A 159 14.17 9.90 -7.05
CA GLU A 159 14.54 10.05 -8.47
C GLU A 159 13.31 9.92 -9.40
N TYR A 160 12.20 9.37 -8.89
CA TYR A 160 11.01 9.05 -9.69
C TYR A 160 9.72 9.71 -9.17
N ILE A 161 9.56 9.81 -7.85
CA ILE A 161 8.35 10.34 -7.19
C ILE A 161 8.79 11.40 -6.18
N ALA A 162 8.22 12.59 -6.30
CA ALA A 162 8.72 13.78 -5.59
C ALA A 162 8.22 13.95 -4.15
N ASP A 163 7.14 13.26 -3.76
CA ASP A 163 6.49 13.33 -2.44
C ASP A 163 6.52 11.97 -1.73
#